data_AF-A0A0J6S3Y1-F1
#
_entry.id   AF-A0A0J6S3Y1-F1
#
_cell.length_a   1.000
_cell.length_b   1.000
_cell.length_c   1.000
_cell.angle_alpha   90.00
_cell.angle_beta   90.00
_cell.angle_gamma   90.00
#
_symmetry.space_group_name_H-M   'P 1'
#
loop_
_entity.id
_entity.type
_entity.pdbx_description
1 polymer ?
#
loop_
_entity_poly.entity_id
_entity_poly.type
_entity_poly.pdbx_seq_one_letter_code
_entity_poly.pdbx_strand_id
1 'polypeptide(L)'
;MTPDLLLPFDDTAPTFAARPVWCGRGSAVIGRASLGAQAWLGDDSVIRADGHEVVVGDRFWLGARSTLHIAAEMYPCIVGDRVTVGRDAVVHACTVGDESVIEDACVVLDGSLIEDGVLLEAGSTVFPRSTLPSGFVCAGSPARPLRRLAPGELAERAERLREAAASEPAVGPGDDFAPDPAVFVARTARLHGRVALAPGASVFFSCILDAGVGPIVIGSTVNVQDNCAIHTRGDGLVIEHDTTLGHNVTAGDGRIGPNCLIGMGARLGPGTVVEADVLVAAGSATDPGQVLDSGWLWGGRPARALSRLDAERRAMMARTVAGYAAYGRAYRKLQAGATEGRWTGEG
;
A
#
# COMPACT_ATOMS: atom_id res chain seq x y z
N MET A 1 22.29 -7.56 -2.67
CA MET A 1 21.17 -8.52 -2.80
C MET A 1 20.25 -8.01 -3.91
N THR A 2 19.16 -8.71 -4.23
CA THR A 2 18.12 -8.21 -5.16
C THR A 2 16.76 -8.41 -4.50
N PRO A 3 15.75 -7.58 -4.82
CA PRO A 3 14.38 -7.83 -4.40
C PRO A 3 13.91 -9.23 -4.79
N ASP A 4 13.02 -9.81 -3.99
CA ASP A 4 12.43 -11.12 -4.27
C ASP A 4 11.64 -11.11 -5.58
N LEU A 5 11.02 -9.98 -5.90
CA LEU A 5 10.37 -9.71 -7.17
C LEU A 5 10.92 -8.44 -7.83
N LEU A 6 11.61 -8.63 -8.95
CA LEU A 6 11.85 -7.57 -9.93
C LEU A 6 10.92 -7.83 -11.12
N LEU A 7 10.07 -6.86 -11.44
CA LEU A 7 9.09 -7.00 -12.52
C LEU A 7 9.14 -5.80 -13.47
N PRO A 8 9.58 -5.97 -14.72
CA PRO A 8 9.39 -4.94 -15.74
C PRO A 8 7.91 -4.67 -15.99
N PHE A 9 7.58 -3.42 -16.30
CA PHE A 9 6.24 -2.99 -16.69
C PHE A 9 6.35 -2.02 -17.88
N ASP A 10 5.53 -2.22 -18.90
CA ASP A 10 5.61 -1.50 -20.19
C ASP A 10 7.05 -1.39 -20.71
N ASP A 11 7.71 -2.55 -20.83
CA ASP A 11 9.09 -2.73 -21.29
C ASP A 11 10.17 -1.98 -20.49
N THR A 12 9.81 -1.39 -19.35
CA THR A 12 10.74 -0.68 -18.47
C THR A 12 11.00 -1.50 -17.22
N ALA A 13 12.27 -1.81 -16.98
CA ALA A 13 12.73 -2.52 -15.79
C ALA A 13 13.20 -1.53 -14.70
N PRO A 14 13.08 -1.91 -13.41
CA PRO A 14 13.67 -1.12 -12.33
C PRO A 14 15.19 -0.97 -12.47
N THR A 15 15.70 0.20 -12.08
CA THR A 15 17.13 0.53 -12.09
C THR A 15 17.66 0.79 -10.68
N PHE A 16 18.90 0.35 -10.43
CA PHE A 16 19.57 0.52 -9.15
C PHE A 16 20.96 1.11 -9.38
N ALA A 17 21.28 2.21 -8.70
CA ALA A 17 22.60 2.83 -8.78
C ALA A 17 23.71 1.91 -8.22
N ALA A 18 23.36 1.07 -7.24
CA ALA A 18 24.18 -0.01 -6.72
C ALA A 18 23.27 -1.12 -6.20
N ARG A 19 23.81 -2.32 -5.94
CA ARG A 19 23.04 -3.39 -5.29
C ARG A 19 22.49 -2.87 -3.94
N PRO A 20 21.18 -3.05 -3.65
CA PRO A 20 20.64 -2.77 -2.33
C PRO A 20 21.43 -3.50 -1.24
N VAL A 21 21.62 -2.82 -0.11
CA VAL A 21 22.29 -3.38 1.07
C VAL A 21 21.46 -4.52 1.68
N TRP A 22 20.15 -4.53 1.43
CA TRP A 22 19.24 -5.64 1.76
C TRP A 22 17.95 -5.57 1.00
N CYS A 23 17.39 -6.74 0.81
CA CYS A 23 16.03 -6.92 0.34
C CYS A 23 15.38 -8.00 1.19
N GLY A 24 14.29 -7.63 1.87
CA GLY A 24 13.49 -8.53 2.68
C GLY A 24 12.69 -9.51 1.83
N ARG A 25 12.18 -10.55 2.49
CA ARG A 25 11.35 -11.58 1.86
C ARG A 25 10.07 -10.95 1.32
N GLY A 26 9.64 -11.34 0.13
CA GLY A 26 8.46 -10.77 -0.53
C GLY A 26 8.62 -9.33 -1.01
N SER A 27 9.80 -8.71 -0.88
CA SER A 27 10.04 -7.37 -1.40
C SER A 27 9.88 -7.32 -2.93
N ALA A 28 9.17 -6.32 -3.43
CA ALA A 28 8.86 -6.18 -4.84
C ALA A 28 9.19 -4.78 -5.37
N VAL A 29 9.87 -4.71 -6.51
CA VAL A 29 10.12 -3.46 -7.25
C VAL A 29 9.66 -3.65 -8.69
N ILE A 30 8.75 -2.79 -9.13
CA ILE A 30 8.02 -2.92 -10.40
C ILE A 30 8.18 -1.67 -11.26
N GLY A 31 8.42 -1.88 -12.56
CA GLY A 31 8.32 -0.85 -13.58
C GLY A 31 9.41 0.22 -13.48
N ARG A 32 8.98 1.48 -13.63
CA ARG A 32 9.83 2.68 -13.78
C ARG A 32 10.38 3.20 -12.45
N ALA A 33 10.92 2.28 -11.63
CA ALA A 33 11.49 2.60 -10.34
C ALA A 33 13.02 2.76 -10.45
N SER A 34 13.55 3.87 -9.93
CA SER A 34 14.99 4.13 -9.84
C SER A 34 15.41 4.32 -8.38
N LEU A 35 16.34 3.50 -7.91
CA LEU A 35 16.83 3.53 -6.53
C LEU A 35 18.30 3.92 -6.46
N GLY A 36 18.62 4.85 -5.56
CA GLY A 36 19.97 5.27 -5.22
C GLY A 36 20.78 4.20 -4.50
N ALA A 37 22.04 4.54 -4.19
CA ALA A 37 22.97 3.64 -3.53
C ALA A 37 22.54 3.37 -2.08
N GLN A 38 22.90 2.19 -1.56
CA GLN A 38 22.64 1.81 -0.17
C GLN A 38 21.15 1.79 0.23
N ALA A 39 20.25 1.51 -0.72
CA ALA A 39 18.84 1.28 -0.41
C ALA A 39 18.65 0.02 0.47
N TRP A 40 17.76 0.11 1.45
CA TRP A 40 17.31 -0.98 2.31
C TRP A 40 15.82 -1.21 2.13
N LEU A 41 15.43 -2.42 1.72
CA LEU A 41 14.03 -2.78 1.45
C LEU A 41 13.58 -3.85 2.44
N GLY A 42 12.59 -3.54 3.29
CA GLY A 42 12.05 -4.44 4.30
C GLY A 42 11.23 -5.60 3.73
N ASP A 43 10.87 -6.55 4.59
CA ASP A 43 10.00 -7.68 4.24
C ASP A 43 8.66 -7.16 3.68
N ASP A 44 8.19 -7.78 2.61
CA ASP A 44 6.93 -7.47 1.92
C ASP A 44 6.83 -5.99 1.46
N SER A 45 7.93 -5.22 1.44
CA SER A 45 7.92 -3.85 0.92
C SER A 45 7.67 -3.81 -0.59
N VAL A 46 6.89 -2.83 -1.04
CA VAL A 46 6.49 -2.70 -2.45
C VAL A 46 6.83 -1.32 -2.99
N ILE A 47 7.55 -1.28 -4.10
CA ILE A 47 7.74 -0.08 -4.92
C ILE A 47 7.11 -0.34 -6.28
N ARG A 48 5.97 0.29 -6.58
CA ARG A 48 5.23 0.07 -7.83
C ARG A 48 5.20 1.34 -8.68
N ALA A 49 5.85 1.30 -9.84
CA ALA A 49 6.01 2.41 -10.77
C ALA A 49 5.46 2.03 -12.16
N ASP A 50 4.16 1.73 -12.21
CA ASP A 50 3.44 1.14 -13.36
C ASP A 50 2.55 2.15 -14.11
N GLY A 51 2.90 3.43 -14.05
CA GLY A 51 2.22 4.50 -14.77
C GLY A 51 3.03 5.79 -14.73
N HIS A 52 3.52 6.15 -13.54
CA HIS A 52 4.53 7.19 -13.33
C HIS A 52 5.89 6.60 -12.85
N GLU A 53 6.94 7.42 -12.83
CA GLU A 53 8.22 7.07 -12.19
C GLU A 53 8.12 7.09 -10.66
N VAL A 54 8.88 6.19 -10.04
CA VAL A 54 9.27 6.29 -8.63
C VAL A 54 10.77 6.51 -8.59
N VAL A 55 11.22 7.63 -8.02
CA VAL A 55 12.65 7.95 -7.89
C VAL A 55 13.00 8.06 -6.42
N VAL A 56 14.05 7.36 -6.02
CA VAL A 56 14.50 7.26 -4.63
C VAL A 56 15.99 7.57 -4.55
N GLY A 57 16.37 8.47 -3.65
CA GLY A 57 17.75 8.88 -3.39
C GLY A 57 18.61 7.83 -2.69
N ASP A 58 19.81 8.24 -2.30
CA ASP A 58 20.80 7.41 -1.62
C ASP A 58 20.42 7.14 -0.15
N ARG A 59 20.84 5.99 0.38
CA ARG A 59 20.66 5.59 1.79
C ARG A 59 19.18 5.61 2.23
N PHE A 60 18.29 5.26 1.30
CA PHE A 60 16.87 5.13 1.56
C PHE A 60 16.55 3.87 2.37
N TRP A 61 15.62 3.99 3.32
CA TRP A 61 15.10 2.88 4.09
C TRP A 61 13.58 2.75 3.90
N LEU A 62 13.14 1.59 3.43
CA LEU A 62 11.74 1.21 3.30
C LEU A 62 11.39 0.11 4.30
N GLY A 63 10.56 0.42 5.28
CA GLY A 63 10.14 -0.51 6.33
C GLY A 63 9.30 -1.69 5.80
N ALA A 64 9.09 -2.70 6.65
CA ALA A 64 8.30 -3.85 6.26
C ALA A 64 6.88 -3.46 5.81
N ARG A 65 6.32 -4.15 4.81
CA ARG A 65 4.96 -3.95 4.30
C ARG A 65 4.64 -2.51 3.89
N SER A 66 5.64 -1.65 3.68
CA SER A 66 5.40 -0.27 3.25
C SER A 66 5.38 -0.17 1.74
N THR A 67 4.66 0.83 1.23
CA THR A 67 4.32 0.95 -0.19
C THR A 67 4.71 2.32 -0.73
N LEU A 68 5.53 2.34 -1.78
CA LEU A 68 5.74 3.51 -2.65
C LEU A 68 4.98 3.29 -3.95
N HIS A 69 4.12 4.23 -4.31
CA HIS A 69 3.29 4.11 -5.51
C HIS A 69 2.98 5.49 -6.12
N ILE A 70 2.44 5.48 -7.32
CA ILE A 70 2.20 6.62 -8.20
C ILE A 70 0.70 6.88 -8.38
N ALA A 71 0.32 8.03 -8.93
CA ALA A 71 -1.07 8.30 -9.29
C ALA A 71 -1.23 8.25 -10.81
N ALA A 72 -1.26 7.03 -11.36
CA ALA A 72 -1.31 6.77 -12.81
C ALA A 72 -0.27 7.63 -13.57
N GLU A 73 -0.69 8.42 -14.57
CA GLU A 73 0.19 9.32 -15.32
C GLU A 73 0.26 10.74 -14.70
N MET A 74 -0.43 11.00 -13.58
CA MET A 74 -0.63 12.35 -13.05
C MET A 74 0.51 12.82 -12.13
N TYR A 75 0.95 11.97 -11.21
CA TYR A 75 1.99 12.33 -10.23
C TYR A 75 3.03 11.21 -10.04
N PRO A 76 4.34 11.53 -10.07
CA PRO A 76 5.41 10.65 -9.61
C PRO A 76 5.39 10.45 -8.10
N CYS A 77 6.17 9.48 -7.62
CA CYS A 77 6.63 9.45 -6.24
C CYS A 77 8.13 9.71 -6.20
N ILE A 78 8.54 10.85 -5.62
CA ILE A 78 9.94 11.26 -5.53
C ILE A 78 10.35 11.27 -4.05
N VAL A 79 11.44 10.58 -3.73
CA VAL A 79 11.97 10.48 -2.37
C VAL A 79 13.44 10.84 -2.39
N GLY A 80 13.83 11.80 -1.55
CA GLY A 80 15.20 12.29 -1.42
C GLY A 80 16.15 11.32 -0.73
N ASP A 81 17.34 11.80 -0.42
CA ASP A 81 18.38 11.04 0.23
C ASP A 81 18.10 10.85 1.72
N ARG A 82 18.58 9.73 2.29
CA ARG A 82 18.56 9.43 3.73
C ARG A 82 17.15 9.42 4.34
N VAL A 83 16.11 9.29 3.52
CA VAL A 83 14.73 9.17 3.98
C VAL A 83 14.50 7.79 4.61
N THR A 84 13.79 7.78 5.74
CA THR A 84 13.35 6.55 6.41
C THR A 84 11.84 6.49 6.41
N VAL A 85 11.29 5.43 5.81
CA VAL A 85 9.86 5.11 5.78
C VAL A 85 9.61 3.92 6.70
N GLY A 86 8.73 4.08 7.68
CA GLY A 86 8.37 3.08 8.66
C GLY A 86 7.51 1.96 8.08
N ARG A 87 7.24 0.96 8.90
CA ARG A 87 6.42 -0.20 8.50
C ARG A 87 4.98 0.24 8.21
N ASP A 88 4.33 -0.47 7.29
CA ASP A 88 2.92 -0.24 6.90
C ASP A 88 2.62 1.18 6.37
N ALA A 89 3.65 2.00 6.14
CA ALA A 89 3.46 3.34 5.62
C ALA A 89 3.17 3.29 4.12
N VAL A 90 2.34 4.23 3.66
CA VAL A 90 2.01 4.44 2.25
C VAL A 90 2.52 5.81 1.84
N VAL A 91 3.44 5.84 0.88
CA VAL A 91 3.97 7.06 0.26
C VAL A 91 3.48 7.09 -1.18
N HIS A 92 2.42 7.85 -1.44
CA HIS A 92 1.68 7.78 -2.70
C HIS A 92 1.73 9.10 -3.47
N ALA A 93 2.35 9.04 -4.65
CA ALA A 93 2.35 10.08 -5.67
C ALA A 93 2.73 11.48 -5.14
N CYS A 94 3.74 11.55 -4.27
CA CYS A 94 4.17 12.75 -3.57
C CYS A 94 5.68 12.99 -3.71
N THR A 95 6.15 14.14 -3.21
CA THR A 95 7.58 14.42 -3.04
C THR A 95 7.95 14.41 -1.56
N VAL A 96 8.99 13.68 -1.18
CA VAL A 96 9.56 13.64 0.16
C VAL A 96 11.02 14.11 0.09
N GLY A 97 11.33 15.19 0.80
CA GLY A 97 12.65 15.79 0.88
C GLY A 97 13.63 15.00 1.73
N ASP A 98 14.90 15.38 1.64
CA ASP A 98 16.03 14.68 2.25
C ASP A 98 15.89 14.55 3.76
N GLU A 99 16.46 13.49 4.34
CA GLU A 99 16.58 13.26 5.79
C GLU A 99 15.25 13.20 6.56
N SER A 100 14.13 13.14 5.85
CA SER A 100 12.81 13.00 6.45
C SER A 100 12.58 11.61 7.03
N VAL A 101 11.81 11.55 8.10
CA VAL A 101 11.37 10.31 8.74
C VAL A 101 9.86 10.24 8.69
N ILE A 102 9.35 9.26 7.94
CA ILE A 102 7.93 8.95 7.82
C ILE A 102 7.69 7.72 8.70
N GLU A 103 7.03 7.88 9.84
CA GLU A 103 6.90 6.76 10.78
C GLU A 103 5.84 5.73 10.39
N ASP A 104 5.76 4.67 11.18
CA ASP A 104 4.86 3.54 10.95
C ASP A 104 3.42 3.95 10.66
N ALA A 105 2.79 3.24 9.73
CA ALA A 105 1.39 3.40 9.36
C ALA A 105 0.99 4.82 8.93
N CYS A 106 1.95 5.68 8.57
CA CYS A 106 1.66 6.96 7.94
C CYS A 106 1.08 6.75 6.53
N VAL A 107 0.21 7.66 6.11
CA VAL A 107 -0.33 7.69 4.74
C VAL A 107 -0.09 9.07 4.14
N VAL A 108 0.70 9.14 3.07
CA VAL A 108 0.99 10.37 2.33
C VAL A 108 0.26 10.32 1.00
N LEU A 109 -0.62 11.28 0.74
CA LEU A 109 -1.49 11.30 -0.44
C LEU A 109 -0.98 12.22 -1.56
N ASP A 110 -1.61 12.07 -2.72
CA ASP A 110 -1.19 12.60 -4.01
C ASP A 110 -0.84 14.09 -4.02
N GLY A 111 0.25 14.41 -4.73
CA GLY A 111 0.71 15.77 -4.95
C GLY A 111 1.21 16.49 -3.69
N SER A 112 1.33 15.79 -2.55
CA SER A 112 1.86 16.39 -1.33
C SER A 112 3.38 16.64 -1.43
N LEU A 113 3.85 17.66 -0.73
CA LEU A 113 5.26 17.97 -0.56
C LEU A 113 5.62 17.85 0.91
N ILE A 114 6.49 16.91 1.24
CA ILE A 114 7.16 16.85 2.54
C ILE A 114 8.54 17.47 2.30
N GLU A 115 8.82 18.64 2.87
CA GLU A 115 10.12 19.30 2.71
C GLU A 115 11.24 18.52 3.47
N ASP A 116 12.48 18.98 3.34
CA ASP A 116 13.64 18.32 3.95
C ASP A 116 13.54 18.30 5.49
N GLY A 117 14.00 17.22 6.11
CA GLY A 117 14.10 17.08 7.55
C GLY A 117 12.76 17.23 8.26
N VAL A 118 11.72 16.55 7.77
CA VAL A 118 10.41 16.47 8.44
C VAL A 118 10.28 15.14 9.16
N LEU A 119 9.78 15.16 10.40
CA LEU A 119 9.32 13.97 11.09
C LEU A 119 7.79 13.90 10.99
N LEU A 120 7.25 12.84 10.40
CA LEU A 120 5.81 12.57 10.39
C LEU A 120 5.49 11.47 11.43
N GLU A 121 4.78 11.83 12.50
CA GLU A 121 4.45 10.90 13.59
C GLU A 121 3.57 9.73 13.13
N ALA A 122 3.81 8.56 13.73
CA ALA A 122 3.14 7.31 13.36
C ALA A 122 1.61 7.44 13.24
N GLY A 123 1.06 6.83 12.19
CA GLY A 123 -0.36 6.82 11.91
C GLY A 123 -0.91 8.13 11.31
N SER A 124 -0.10 9.15 11.06
CA SER A 124 -0.57 10.41 10.48
C SER A 124 -1.02 10.25 9.02
N THR A 125 -1.87 11.16 8.55
CA THR A 125 -2.34 11.18 7.16
C THR A 125 -2.13 12.54 6.53
N VAL A 126 -1.21 12.63 5.56
CA VAL A 126 -0.97 13.85 4.78
C VAL A 126 -2.01 13.90 3.66
N PHE A 127 -2.81 14.97 3.63
CA PHE A 127 -3.88 15.13 2.66
C PHE A 127 -3.36 15.58 1.30
N PRO A 128 -4.08 15.30 0.19
CA PRO A 128 -3.57 15.58 -1.15
C PRO A 128 -3.17 17.05 -1.31
N ARG A 129 -2.01 17.29 -1.95
CA ARG A 129 -1.46 18.62 -2.22
C ARG A 129 -1.12 19.45 -0.97
N SER A 130 -0.95 18.79 0.17
CA SER A 130 -0.47 19.48 1.39
C SER A 130 1.04 19.67 1.33
N THR A 131 1.52 20.74 1.95
CA THR A 131 2.95 20.94 2.21
C THR A 131 3.24 20.79 3.71
N LEU A 132 4.20 19.96 4.07
CA LEU A 132 4.74 19.85 5.43
C LEU A 132 6.11 20.55 5.49
N PRO A 133 6.26 21.58 6.32
CA PRO A 133 7.44 22.44 6.34
C PRO A 133 8.65 21.81 7.04
N SER A 134 9.85 22.10 6.55
CA SER A 134 11.13 21.63 7.09
C SER A 134 11.33 21.94 8.57
N GLY A 135 11.98 21.03 9.28
CA GLY A 135 12.36 21.23 10.68
C GLY A 135 11.21 21.08 11.68
N PHE A 136 10.11 20.44 11.27
CA PHE A 136 8.94 20.19 12.12
C PHE A 136 8.67 18.70 12.33
N VAL A 137 8.17 18.42 13.53
CA VAL A 137 7.36 17.23 13.81
C VAL A 137 5.94 17.56 13.37
N CYS A 138 5.39 16.71 12.49
CA CYS A 138 4.05 16.82 11.95
C CYS A 138 3.22 15.61 12.41
N ALA A 139 1.95 15.83 12.72
CA ALA A 139 1.07 14.78 13.24
C ALA A 139 -0.39 14.99 12.85
N GLY A 140 -1.17 13.90 12.87
CA GLY A 140 -2.63 13.91 12.79
C GLY A 140 -3.21 13.53 11.42
N SER A 141 -4.53 13.62 11.32
CA SER A 141 -5.30 13.37 10.08
C SER A 141 -6.39 14.44 9.97
N PRO A 142 -6.16 15.52 9.20
CA PRO A 142 -5.00 15.73 8.33
C PRO A 142 -3.73 16.09 9.14
N ALA A 143 -2.57 15.68 8.63
CA ALA A 143 -1.28 15.96 9.27
C ALA A 143 -0.97 17.46 9.23
N ARG A 144 -0.52 18.01 10.36
CA ARG A 144 -0.16 19.42 10.53
C ARG A 144 1.14 19.56 11.33
N PRO A 145 1.89 20.66 11.15
CA PRO A 145 3.02 20.98 12.00
C PRO A 145 2.57 21.07 13.47
N LEU A 146 3.21 20.28 14.33
CA LEU A 146 2.92 20.24 15.76
C LEU A 146 3.94 21.07 16.55
N ARG A 147 5.23 20.83 16.30
CA ARG A 147 6.34 21.52 16.96
C ARG A 147 7.63 21.46 16.14
N ARG A 148 8.61 22.28 16.49
CA ARG A 148 9.96 22.19 15.94
C ARG A 148 10.64 20.88 16.36
N LEU A 149 11.48 20.36 15.48
CA LEU A 149 12.36 19.24 15.76
C LEU A 149 13.43 19.62 16.78
N ALA A 150 13.70 18.73 17.73
CA ALA A 150 14.86 18.85 18.60
C ALA A 150 16.14 18.43 17.85
N PRO A 151 17.32 18.95 18.22
CA PRO A 151 18.59 18.52 17.63
C PRO A 151 18.78 17.00 17.76
N GLY A 152 19.13 16.34 16.66
CA GLY A 152 19.37 14.89 16.62
C GLY A 152 18.12 14.00 16.59
N GLU A 153 16.92 14.58 16.76
CA GLU A 153 15.68 13.82 16.90
C GLU A 153 15.38 12.94 15.68
N LEU A 154 15.58 13.44 14.46
CA LEU A 154 15.36 12.66 13.23
C LEU A 154 16.23 11.39 13.17
N ALA A 155 17.52 11.52 13.50
CA ALA A 155 18.44 10.38 13.50
C ALA A 155 18.01 9.33 14.54
N GLU A 156 17.63 9.78 15.74
CA GLU A 156 17.11 8.92 16.80
C GLU A 156 15.81 8.21 16.38
N ARG A 157 14.86 8.93 15.75
CA ARG A 157 13.62 8.31 15.23
C ARG A 157 13.92 7.27 14.16
N ALA A 158 14.81 7.59 13.21
CA ALA A 158 15.18 6.68 12.14
C ALA A 158 15.85 5.41 12.68
N GLU A 159 16.79 5.54 13.62
CA GLU A 159 17.46 4.40 14.25
C GLU A 159 16.46 3.49 14.98
N ARG A 160 15.54 4.06 15.76
CA ARG A 160 14.49 3.28 16.43
C ARG A 160 13.65 2.44 15.47
N LEU A 161 13.25 3.00 14.33
CA LEU A 161 12.48 2.25 13.31
C LEU A 161 13.31 1.10 12.71
N ARG A 162 14.61 1.34 12.49
CA ARG A 162 15.53 0.36 11.93
C ARG A 162 15.80 -0.80 12.89
N GLU A 163 15.95 -0.51 14.17
CA GLU A 163 16.14 -1.51 15.23
C GLU A 163 14.88 -2.35 15.43
N ALA A 164 13.70 -1.73 15.46
CA ALA A 164 12.43 -2.43 15.63
C ALA A 164 12.20 -3.47 14.51
N ALA A 165 12.58 -3.14 13.27
CA ALA A 165 12.45 -4.03 12.12
C ALA A 165 13.20 -5.36 12.27
N ALA A 166 14.30 -5.40 13.02
CA ALA A 166 15.08 -6.63 13.24
C ALA A 166 14.37 -7.66 14.13
N SER A 167 13.32 -7.23 14.84
CA SER A 167 12.60 -8.06 15.82
C SER A 167 11.24 -8.55 15.32
N GLU A 168 10.88 -8.25 14.07
CA GLU A 168 9.56 -8.56 13.54
C GLU A 168 9.46 -10.04 13.12
N PRO A 169 8.38 -10.74 13.52
CA PRO A 169 8.17 -12.12 13.12
C PRO A 169 7.87 -12.19 11.62
N ALA A 170 8.61 -13.04 10.91
CA ALA A 170 8.36 -13.29 9.51
C ALA A 170 6.95 -13.86 9.31
N VAL A 171 6.22 -13.34 8.32
CA VAL A 171 4.97 -13.95 7.87
C VAL A 171 5.30 -15.27 7.18
N GLY A 172 4.64 -16.35 7.60
CA GLY A 172 4.82 -17.67 7.01
C GLY A 172 4.50 -17.70 5.50
N PRO A 173 4.91 -18.75 4.77
CA PRO A 173 4.43 -18.92 3.40
C PRO A 173 2.90 -19.08 3.37
N GLY A 174 2.27 -18.65 2.28
CA GLY A 174 0.88 -19.02 2.01
C GLY A 174 0.75 -20.49 1.62
N ASP A 175 -0.48 -20.93 1.43
CA ASP A 175 -0.81 -22.23 0.86
C ASP A 175 -0.47 -22.26 -0.64
N ASP A 176 -0.33 -23.47 -1.20
CA ASP A 176 -0.20 -23.64 -2.65
C ASP A 176 -1.55 -23.34 -3.31
N PHE A 177 -1.66 -22.13 -3.86
CA PHE A 177 -2.86 -21.63 -4.52
C PHE A 177 -2.67 -21.66 -6.03
N ALA A 178 -3.45 -22.48 -6.73
CA ALA A 178 -3.53 -22.47 -8.19
C ALA A 178 -4.65 -21.52 -8.64
N PRO A 179 -4.36 -20.25 -9.01
CA PRO A 179 -5.39 -19.29 -9.40
C PRO A 179 -6.10 -19.71 -10.68
N ASP A 180 -7.42 -19.49 -10.73
CA ASP A 180 -8.19 -19.55 -11.97
C ASP A 180 -7.55 -18.62 -13.02
N PRO A 181 -7.44 -19.01 -14.31
CA PRO A 181 -6.90 -18.14 -15.35
C PRO A 181 -7.57 -16.78 -15.46
N ALA A 182 -8.82 -16.63 -15.00
CA ALA A 182 -9.58 -15.39 -15.00
C ALA A 182 -9.23 -14.42 -13.85
N VAL A 183 -8.43 -14.84 -12.87
CA VAL A 183 -8.00 -13.97 -11.74
C VAL A 183 -6.52 -13.62 -11.83
N PHE A 184 -6.10 -12.62 -11.06
CA PHE A 184 -4.69 -12.31 -10.85
C PHE A 184 -4.33 -12.45 -9.37
N VAL A 185 -3.29 -13.22 -9.08
CA VAL A 185 -2.66 -13.27 -7.76
C VAL A 185 -1.17 -12.99 -7.96
N ALA A 186 -0.68 -11.92 -7.34
CA ALA A 186 0.72 -11.57 -7.39
C ALA A 186 1.57 -12.67 -6.74
N ARG A 187 2.77 -12.90 -7.28
CA ARG A 187 3.68 -13.96 -6.78
C ARG A 187 4.11 -13.75 -5.31
N THR A 188 4.12 -12.50 -4.87
CA THR A 188 4.47 -12.15 -3.48
C THR A 188 3.26 -12.14 -2.56
N ALA A 189 2.03 -12.28 -3.06
CA ALA A 189 0.85 -12.38 -2.23
C ALA A 189 0.80 -13.75 -1.53
N ARG A 190 0.33 -13.76 -0.28
CA ARG A 190 0.22 -14.95 0.57
C ARG A 190 -1.24 -15.18 0.90
N LEU A 191 -1.80 -16.28 0.40
CA LEU A 191 -3.16 -16.70 0.66
C LEU A 191 -3.09 -17.97 1.53
N HIS A 192 -3.86 -18.02 2.61
CA HIS A 192 -3.95 -19.17 3.50
C HIS A 192 -5.41 -19.52 3.79
N GLY A 193 -5.75 -20.81 3.79
CA GLY A 193 -7.08 -21.31 4.12
C GLY A 193 -8.12 -21.12 3.00
N ARG A 194 -9.37 -20.87 3.39
CA ARG A 194 -10.51 -20.87 2.45
C ARG A 194 -10.68 -19.53 1.75
N VAL A 195 -9.89 -19.30 0.69
CA VAL A 195 -9.98 -18.11 -0.16
C VAL A 195 -10.68 -18.44 -1.48
N ALA A 196 -11.73 -17.70 -1.83
CA ALA A 196 -12.44 -17.82 -3.11
C ALA A 196 -12.36 -16.48 -3.87
N LEU A 197 -11.90 -16.54 -5.12
CA LEU A 197 -11.76 -15.37 -6.00
C LEU A 197 -12.64 -15.57 -7.24
N ALA A 198 -13.55 -14.64 -7.52
CA ALA A 198 -14.38 -14.67 -8.72
C ALA A 198 -13.64 -14.08 -9.94
N PRO A 199 -14.08 -14.38 -11.19
CA PRO A 199 -13.44 -13.87 -12.40
C PRO A 199 -13.22 -12.36 -12.41
N GLY A 200 -12.04 -11.93 -12.86
CA GLY A 200 -11.64 -10.52 -12.89
C GLY A 200 -11.17 -9.96 -11.54
N ALA A 201 -11.25 -10.73 -10.44
CA ALA A 201 -10.65 -10.34 -9.17
C ALA A 201 -9.12 -10.34 -9.27
N SER A 202 -8.49 -9.45 -8.49
CA SER A 202 -7.04 -9.33 -8.46
C SER A 202 -6.52 -9.06 -7.05
N VAL A 203 -5.54 -9.86 -6.63
CA VAL A 203 -4.78 -9.69 -5.38
C VAL A 203 -3.36 -9.28 -5.76
N PHE A 204 -2.99 -8.04 -5.43
CA PHE A 204 -1.73 -7.42 -5.84
C PHE A 204 -0.58 -7.79 -4.89
N PHE A 205 0.56 -7.12 -5.06
CA PHE A 205 1.83 -7.54 -4.49
C PHE A 205 1.79 -7.51 -2.96
N SER A 206 2.30 -8.59 -2.37
CA SER A 206 2.56 -8.69 -0.93
C SER A 206 1.31 -8.57 -0.05
N CYS A 207 0.12 -8.74 -0.63
CA CYS A 207 -1.11 -8.91 0.13
C CYS A 207 -1.07 -10.19 0.97
N ILE A 208 -1.68 -10.14 2.15
CA ILE A 208 -1.85 -11.29 3.04
C ILE A 208 -3.35 -11.52 3.24
N LEU A 209 -3.83 -12.69 2.79
CA LEU A 209 -5.22 -13.13 2.96
C LEU A 209 -5.21 -14.40 3.81
N ASP A 210 -5.51 -14.26 5.10
CA ASP A 210 -5.59 -15.35 6.06
C ASP A 210 -7.05 -15.72 6.35
N ALA A 211 -7.48 -16.79 5.69
CA ALA A 211 -8.78 -17.46 5.79
C ALA A 211 -8.66 -18.82 6.51
N GLY A 212 -7.74 -18.94 7.47
CA GLY A 212 -7.56 -20.17 8.26
C GLY A 212 -8.79 -20.52 9.11
N VAL A 213 -9.54 -19.52 9.59
CA VAL A 213 -10.74 -19.70 10.41
C VAL A 213 -12.02 -19.48 9.61
N GLY A 214 -12.26 -18.25 9.14
CA GLY A 214 -13.42 -17.90 8.30
C GLY A 214 -13.06 -17.87 6.81
N PRO A 215 -14.00 -18.07 5.89
CA PRO A 215 -13.71 -17.91 4.47
C PRO A 215 -13.47 -16.44 4.10
N ILE A 216 -12.58 -16.19 3.13
CA ILE A 216 -12.48 -14.91 2.43
C ILE A 216 -13.04 -15.11 1.03
N VAL A 217 -14.15 -14.43 0.71
CA VAL A 217 -14.82 -14.51 -0.59
C VAL A 217 -14.72 -13.15 -1.27
N ILE A 218 -14.09 -13.11 -2.44
CA ILE A 218 -13.86 -11.89 -3.22
C ILE A 218 -14.59 -12.01 -4.56
N GLY A 219 -15.56 -11.13 -4.78
CA GLY A 219 -16.37 -11.10 -5.99
C GLY A 219 -15.66 -10.51 -7.22
N SER A 220 -16.38 -10.46 -8.33
CA SER A 220 -15.82 -10.13 -9.64
C SER A 220 -15.33 -8.68 -9.71
N THR A 221 -14.23 -8.46 -10.43
CA THR A 221 -13.65 -7.12 -10.64
C THR A 221 -13.19 -6.42 -9.35
N VAL A 222 -13.11 -7.14 -8.22
CA VAL A 222 -12.50 -6.60 -7.01
C VAL A 222 -10.99 -6.54 -7.17
N ASN A 223 -10.40 -5.43 -6.75
CA ASN A 223 -8.95 -5.29 -6.67
C ASN A 223 -8.52 -5.02 -5.23
N VAL A 224 -7.72 -5.96 -4.69
CA VAL A 224 -7.06 -5.86 -3.39
C VAL A 224 -5.63 -5.43 -3.66
N GLN A 225 -5.34 -4.15 -3.44
CA GLN A 225 -4.06 -3.54 -3.80
C GLN A 225 -2.95 -3.88 -2.79
N ASP A 226 -1.73 -3.46 -3.11
CA ASP A 226 -0.51 -3.88 -2.43
C ASP A 226 -0.58 -3.81 -0.91
N ASN A 227 0.02 -4.79 -0.24
CA ASN A 227 0.15 -4.86 1.22
C ASN A 227 -1.18 -4.83 2.01
N CYS A 228 -2.33 -5.04 1.38
CA CYS A 228 -3.56 -5.30 2.11
C CYS A 228 -3.41 -6.54 3.00
N ALA A 229 -3.93 -6.48 4.22
CA ALA A 229 -3.91 -7.59 5.17
C ALA A 229 -5.33 -7.92 5.63
N ILE A 230 -5.84 -9.06 5.19
CA ILE A 230 -7.16 -9.56 5.53
C ILE A 230 -6.97 -10.78 6.42
N HIS A 231 -7.51 -10.74 7.65
CA HIS A 231 -7.38 -11.84 8.59
C HIS A 231 -8.73 -12.11 9.27
N THR A 232 -9.32 -13.26 8.98
CA THR A 232 -10.64 -13.65 9.49
C THR A 232 -10.51 -14.54 10.73
N ARG A 233 -11.35 -14.30 11.75
CA ARG A 233 -11.32 -15.05 13.02
C ARG A 233 -12.68 -15.66 13.39
N GLY A 234 -13.70 -15.46 12.56
CA GLY A 234 -15.07 -15.93 12.78
C GLY A 234 -15.74 -16.35 11.47
N ASP A 235 -16.84 -15.69 11.14
CA ASP A 235 -17.70 -16.07 10.02
C ASP A 235 -17.10 -15.78 8.63
N GLY A 236 -15.99 -15.05 8.56
CA GLY A 236 -15.31 -14.71 7.32
C GLY A 236 -15.60 -13.30 6.82
N LEU A 237 -15.03 -12.99 5.65
CA LEU A 237 -15.20 -11.72 4.94
C LEU A 237 -15.76 -11.98 3.54
N VAL A 238 -16.84 -11.29 3.20
CA VAL A 238 -17.35 -11.24 1.82
C VAL A 238 -17.13 -9.84 1.26
N ILE A 239 -16.35 -9.73 0.19
CA ILE A 239 -16.27 -8.55 -0.66
C ILE A 239 -17.08 -8.88 -1.91
N GLU A 240 -18.10 -8.07 -2.22
CA GLU A 240 -18.94 -8.28 -3.39
C GLU A 240 -18.18 -7.91 -4.68
N HIS A 241 -18.78 -7.20 -5.63
CA HIS A 241 -18.16 -6.94 -6.93
C HIS A 241 -17.86 -5.45 -7.15
N ASP A 242 -16.97 -5.16 -8.10
CA ASP A 242 -16.64 -3.79 -8.51
C ASP A 242 -16.18 -2.90 -7.34
N THR A 243 -15.31 -3.45 -6.49
CA THR A 243 -14.80 -2.78 -5.29
C THR A 243 -13.27 -2.71 -5.28
N THR A 244 -12.73 -1.60 -4.84
CA THR A 244 -11.28 -1.40 -4.66
C THR A 244 -10.93 -1.31 -3.18
N LEU A 245 -9.94 -2.09 -2.75
CA LEU A 245 -9.22 -1.89 -1.50
C LEU A 245 -7.86 -1.26 -1.85
N GLY A 246 -7.63 -0.02 -1.40
CA GLY A 246 -6.36 0.68 -1.59
C GLY A 246 -5.21 0.05 -0.82
N HIS A 247 -3.99 0.51 -1.09
CA HIS A 247 -2.77 -0.02 -0.43
C HIS A 247 -2.91 -0.10 1.08
N ASN A 248 -2.36 -1.16 1.68
CA ASN A 248 -2.25 -1.30 3.13
C ASN A 248 -3.58 -1.26 3.89
N VAL A 249 -4.71 -1.57 3.23
CA VAL A 249 -5.98 -1.76 3.94
C VAL A 249 -5.90 -3.01 4.83
N THR A 250 -6.32 -2.89 6.08
CA THR A 250 -6.49 -4.04 6.96
C THR A 250 -7.97 -4.35 7.17
N ALA A 251 -8.38 -5.60 7.07
CA ALA A 251 -9.78 -6.00 7.30
C ALA A 251 -9.89 -7.31 8.08
N GLY A 252 -10.90 -7.38 8.95
CA GLY A 252 -11.33 -8.61 9.63
C GLY A 252 -12.58 -9.23 9.00
N ASP A 253 -13.30 -10.03 9.79
CA ASP A 253 -14.62 -10.55 9.41
C ASP A 253 -15.59 -9.42 9.03
N GLY A 254 -16.56 -9.68 8.16
CA GLY A 254 -17.58 -8.69 7.78
C GLY A 254 -18.09 -8.81 6.35
N ARG A 255 -18.65 -7.72 5.83
CA ARG A 255 -19.14 -7.62 4.46
C ARG A 255 -18.79 -6.26 3.86
N ILE A 256 -18.31 -6.26 2.62
CA ILE A 256 -18.12 -5.05 1.82
C ILE A 256 -18.98 -5.19 0.56
N GLY A 257 -19.95 -4.31 0.43
CA GLY A 257 -20.88 -4.24 -0.69
C GLY A 257 -20.21 -3.86 -2.01
N PRO A 258 -20.99 -3.82 -3.10
CA PRO A 258 -20.46 -3.52 -4.42
C PRO A 258 -20.20 -2.03 -4.59
N ASN A 259 -19.43 -1.68 -5.61
CA ASN A 259 -19.15 -0.29 -5.99
C ASN A 259 -18.54 0.52 -4.83
N CYS A 260 -17.63 -0.09 -4.06
CA CYS A 260 -16.97 0.58 -2.94
C CYS A 260 -15.51 0.93 -3.25
N LEU A 261 -15.01 1.95 -2.57
CA LEU A 261 -13.59 2.27 -2.54
C LEU A 261 -13.14 2.44 -1.09
N ILE A 262 -12.29 1.53 -0.63
CA ILE A 262 -11.70 1.58 0.70
C ILE A 262 -10.33 2.23 0.57
N GLY A 263 -10.19 3.45 1.10
CA GLY A 263 -8.99 4.26 0.94
C GLY A 263 -7.74 3.63 1.56
N MET A 264 -6.58 4.01 1.05
CA MET A 264 -5.27 3.48 1.46
C MET A 264 -5.06 3.60 2.97
N GLY A 265 -4.49 2.56 3.59
CA GLY A 265 -4.22 2.50 5.03
C GLY A 265 -5.48 2.50 5.92
N ALA A 266 -6.68 2.31 5.35
CA ALA A 266 -7.89 2.20 6.15
C ALA A 266 -7.95 0.86 6.90
N ARG A 267 -8.57 0.87 8.07
CA ARG A 267 -8.67 -0.30 8.95
C ARG A 267 -10.13 -0.64 9.24
N LEU A 268 -10.61 -1.76 8.72
CA LEU A 268 -11.97 -2.24 8.94
C LEU A 268 -11.98 -3.25 10.09
N GLY A 269 -12.57 -2.85 11.22
CA GLY A 269 -12.73 -3.71 12.39
C GLY A 269 -13.58 -4.95 12.11
N PRO A 270 -13.43 -6.03 12.90
CA PRO A 270 -14.20 -7.25 12.70
C PRO A 270 -15.71 -6.99 12.84
N GLY A 271 -16.50 -7.63 11.98
CA GLY A 271 -17.95 -7.43 11.85
C GLY A 271 -18.36 -6.16 11.12
N THR A 272 -17.43 -5.38 10.54
CA THR A 272 -17.79 -4.18 9.78
C THR A 272 -18.67 -4.55 8.58
N VAL A 273 -19.75 -3.80 8.38
CA VAL A 273 -20.61 -3.89 7.19
C VAL A 273 -20.49 -2.60 6.41
N VAL A 274 -19.89 -2.65 5.24
CA VAL A 274 -19.87 -1.55 4.28
C VAL A 274 -20.98 -1.82 3.26
N GLU A 275 -22.00 -0.96 3.22
CA GLU A 275 -23.06 -1.08 2.21
C GLU A 275 -22.56 -0.73 0.81
N ALA A 276 -23.40 -0.89 -0.21
CA ALA A 276 -23.07 -0.50 -1.58
C ALA A 276 -22.77 1.01 -1.72
N ASP A 277 -21.96 1.39 -2.70
CA ASP A 277 -21.69 2.80 -3.02
C ASP A 277 -21.10 3.59 -1.84
N VAL A 278 -20.08 3.03 -1.18
CA VAL A 278 -19.38 3.68 -0.06
C VAL A 278 -17.95 4.01 -0.43
N LEU A 279 -17.52 5.22 -0.06
CA LEU A 279 -16.13 5.63 -0.09
C LEU A 279 -15.62 5.77 1.34
N VAL A 280 -14.58 5.03 1.70
CA VAL A 280 -13.87 5.20 2.98
C VAL A 280 -12.61 6.01 2.72
N ALA A 281 -12.45 7.13 3.41
CA ALA A 281 -11.27 7.98 3.28
C ALA A 281 -10.00 7.24 3.73
N ALA A 282 -8.87 7.59 3.10
CA ALA A 282 -7.57 7.05 3.46
C ALA A 282 -7.25 7.25 4.94
N GLY A 283 -6.59 6.27 5.53
CA GLY A 283 -6.24 6.25 6.94
C GLY A 283 -7.43 6.17 7.90
N SER A 284 -8.67 5.95 7.45
CA SER A 284 -9.81 5.84 8.38
C SER A 284 -9.82 4.52 9.13
N ALA A 285 -10.54 4.43 10.24
CA ALA A 285 -10.72 3.17 10.98
C ALA A 285 -12.15 3.00 11.44
N THR A 286 -12.75 1.82 11.25
CA THR A 286 -14.08 1.51 11.78
C THR A 286 -14.00 0.90 13.17
N ASP A 287 -15.07 1.08 13.95
CA ASP A 287 -15.28 0.29 15.16
C ASP A 287 -15.72 -1.14 14.80
N PRO A 288 -15.47 -2.15 15.66
CA PRO A 288 -16.02 -3.50 15.45
C PRO A 288 -17.55 -3.47 15.31
N GLY A 289 -18.07 -4.20 14.33
CA GLY A 289 -19.51 -4.26 14.05
C GLY A 289 -20.11 -3.00 13.41
N GLN A 290 -19.30 -1.99 13.06
CA GLN A 290 -19.81 -0.74 12.52
C GLN A 290 -20.45 -0.94 11.13
N VAL A 291 -21.61 -0.32 10.92
CA VAL A 291 -22.30 -0.26 9.62
C VAL A 291 -22.03 1.09 8.95
N LEU A 292 -21.61 1.06 7.68
CA LEU A 292 -21.34 2.24 6.86
C LEU A 292 -22.42 2.34 5.78
N ASP A 293 -23.33 3.30 5.96
CA ASP A 293 -24.49 3.49 5.10
C ASP A 293 -24.14 3.86 3.66
N SER A 294 -24.95 3.36 2.73
CA SER A 294 -24.81 3.53 1.29
C SER A 294 -24.84 5.00 0.83
N GLY A 295 -24.00 5.31 -0.16
CA GLY A 295 -23.95 6.60 -0.82
C GLY A 295 -23.23 7.68 -0.03
N TRP A 296 -22.37 7.29 0.92
CA TRP A 296 -21.61 8.20 1.78
C TRP A 296 -20.09 8.07 1.60
N LEU A 297 -19.41 9.21 1.74
CA LEU A 297 -18.02 9.30 2.13
C LEU A 297 -17.93 9.20 3.66
N TRP A 298 -17.24 8.19 4.14
CA TRP A 298 -16.90 7.98 5.54
C TRP A 298 -15.44 8.31 5.80
N GLY A 299 -15.12 8.88 6.96
CA GLY A 299 -13.74 9.07 7.36
C GLY A 299 -13.52 9.33 8.84
N GLY A 300 -12.27 9.24 9.27
CA GLY A 300 -11.87 9.43 10.66
C GLY A 300 -11.57 8.14 11.41
N ARG A 301 -11.19 8.28 12.68
CA ARG A 301 -10.87 7.19 13.60
C ARG A 301 -11.53 7.46 14.96
N PRO A 302 -12.70 6.88 15.26
CA PRO A 302 -13.48 5.98 14.40
C PRO A 302 -14.16 6.70 13.22
N ALA A 303 -14.53 5.93 12.20
CA ALA A 303 -15.11 6.43 10.96
C ALA A 303 -16.49 7.06 11.22
N ARG A 304 -16.75 8.21 10.62
CA ARG A 304 -18.03 8.93 10.66
C ARG A 304 -18.42 9.35 9.25
N ALA A 305 -19.71 9.43 8.99
CA ALA A 305 -20.23 9.97 7.74
C ALA A 305 -19.80 11.44 7.60
N LEU A 306 -19.09 11.76 6.52
CA LEU A 306 -18.57 13.10 6.27
C LEU A 306 -19.44 13.87 5.27
N SER A 307 -19.78 13.22 4.16
CA SER A 307 -20.60 13.83 3.11
C SER A 307 -21.23 12.77 2.22
N ARG A 308 -22.33 13.11 1.55
CA ARG A 308 -22.89 12.27 0.49
C ARG A 308 -21.92 12.20 -0.68
N LEU A 309 -21.83 11.03 -1.31
CA LEU A 309 -21.14 10.89 -2.58
C LEU A 309 -21.90 11.70 -3.63
N ASP A 310 -21.17 12.42 -4.46
CA ASP A 310 -21.67 13.08 -5.67
C ASP A 310 -21.42 12.19 -6.90
N ALA A 311 -21.77 12.71 -8.08
CA ALA A 311 -21.56 12.00 -9.35
C ALA A 311 -20.08 11.87 -9.71
N GLU A 312 -19.25 12.85 -9.34
CA GLU A 312 -17.81 12.85 -9.64
C GLU A 312 -17.08 11.75 -8.87
N ARG A 313 -17.37 11.62 -7.57
CA ARG A 313 -16.79 10.57 -6.72
C ARG A 313 -17.22 9.18 -7.17
N ARG A 314 -18.49 8.98 -7.54
CA ARG A 314 -18.95 7.70 -8.12
C ARG A 314 -18.25 7.37 -9.42
N ALA A 315 -18.12 8.36 -10.31
CA ALA A 315 -17.40 8.17 -11.57
C ALA A 315 -15.91 7.86 -11.32
N MET A 316 -15.29 8.50 -10.33
CA MET A 316 -13.93 8.19 -9.90
C MET A 316 -13.80 6.75 -9.41
N MET A 317 -14.70 6.28 -8.53
CA MET A 317 -14.70 4.90 -8.02
C MET A 317 -14.83 3.88 -9.17
N ALA A 318 -15.76 4.11 -10.10
CA ALA A 318 -15.95 3.25 -11.27
C ALA A 318 -14.71 3.23 -12.19
N ARG A 319 -14.08 4.38 -12.44
CA ARG A 319 -12.82 4.45 -13.22
C ARG A 319 -11.68 3.70 -12.53
N THR A 320 -11.57 3.82 -11.22
CA THR A 320 -10.57 3.12 -10.40
C THR A 320 -10.72 1.61 -10.56
N VAL A 321 -11.94 1.07 -10.42
CA VAL A 321 -12.23 -0.36 -10.62
C VAL A 321 -11.81 -0.82 -12.01
N ALA A 322 -12.23 -0.10 -13.06
CA ALA A 322 -11.90 -0.46 -14.44
C ALA A 322 -10.40 -0.41 -14.72
N GLY A 323 -9.70 0.61 -14.21
CA GLY A 323 -8.26 0.77 -14.33
C GLY A 323 -7.49 -0.36 -13.67
N TYR A 324 -7.79 -0.67 -12.40
CA TYR A 324 -7.10 -1.74 -11.69
C TYR A 324 -7.43 -3.14 -12.20
N ALA A 325 -8.63 -3.36 -12.75
CA ALA A 325 -8.93 -4.59 -13.48
C ALA A 325 -8.06 -4.73 -14.75
N ALA A 326 -7.72 -3.63 -15.42
CA ALA A 326 -6.79 -3.63 -16.54
C ALA A 326 -5.36 -3.96 -16.08
N TYR A 327 -4.89 -3.35 -14.99
CA TYR A 327 -3.61 -3.68 -14.37
C TYR A 327 -3.52 -5.16 -13.98
N GLY A 328 -4.54 -5.73 -13.33
CA GLY A 328 -4.57 -7.14 -12.99
C GLY A 328 -4.40 -8.06 -14.20
N ARG A 329 -5.06 -7.74 -15.33
CA ARG A 329 -4.87 -8.47 -16.60
C ARG A 329 -3.48 -8.31 -17.18
N ALA A 330 -2.89 -7.12 -17.11
CA ALA A 330 -1.53 -6.85 -17.59
C ALA A 330 -0.51 -7.64 -16.76
N TYR A 331 -0.58 -7.56 -15.44
CA TYR A 331 0.30 -8.29 -14.54
C TYR A 331 0.19 -9.80 -14.65
N ARG A 332 -1.02 -10.33 -14.87
CA ARG A 332 -1.20 -11.75 -15.15
C ARG A 332 -0.38 -12.21 -16.35
N LYS A 333 -0.38 -11.43 -17.45
CA LYS A 333 0.43 -11.75 -18.63
C LYS A 333 1.93 -11.65 -18.33
N LEU A 334 2.35 -10.61 -17.63
CA LEU A 334 3.75 -10.38 -17.28
C LEU A 334 4.30 -11.50 -16.38
N GLN A 335 3.57 -11.90 -15.34
CA GLN A 335 4.01 -12.99 -14.46
C GLN A 335 4.00 -14.36 -15.15
N ALA A 336 3.09 -14.61 -16.09
CA ALA A 336 3.07 -15.86 -16.86
C ALA A 336 4.28 -15.98 -17.82
N GLY A 337 4.81 -14.85 -18.29
CA GLY A 337 5.99 -14.79 -19.17
C GLY A 337 7.34 -14.70 -18.44
N ALA A 338 7.35 -14.33 -17.16
CA ALA A 338 8.56 -14.20 -16.36
C ALA A 338 9.05 -15.58 -15.88
N THR A 339 9.79 -16.32 -16.72
CA THR A 339 10.67 -17.41 -16.25
C THR A 339 11.78 -16.85 -15.38
N GLU A 340 12.04 -17.47 -14.23
CA GLU A 340 13.01 -17.11 -13.17
C GLU A 340 14.17 -16.20 -13.62
N GLY A 341 13.95 -14.88 -13.55
CA GLY A 341 14.97 -13.87 -13.83
C GLY A 341 16.00 -13.83 -12.70
N ARG A 342 17.01 -14.70 -12.75
CA ARG A 342 18.26 -14.47 -12.01
C ARG A 342 18.95 -13.25 -12.61
N TRP A 343 19.36 -12.32 -11.75
CA TRP A 343 20.19 -11.17 -12.09
C TRP A 343 21.44 -11.62 -12.88
N THR A 344 21.65 -11.07 -14.09
CA THR A 344 22.78 -11.39 -14.98
C THR A 344 23.81 -10.25 -15.09
N GLY A 345 23.79 -9.26 -14.21
CA GLY A 345 24.59 -8.04 -14.36
C GLY A 345 26.03 -8.11 -13.86
N GLU A 346 26.93 -8.86 -14.48
CA GLU A 346 28.37 -8.56 -14.33
C GLU A 346 28.66 -7.15 -14.89
N GLY A 347 29.27 -6.28 -14.07
CA GLY A 347 29.66 -4.91 -14.43
C GLY A 347 29.83 -4.02 -13.21
#